data_AF-A0A5Q4SV36-F1
#
_entry.id   AF-A0A5Q4SV36-F1
#
_cell.length_a   1.000
_cell.length_b   1.000
_cell.length_c   1.000
_cell.angle_alpha   90.00
_cell.angle_beta   90.00
_cell.angle_gamma   90.00
#
_symmetry.space_group_name_H-M   'P 1'
#
loop_
_entity.id
_entity.type
_entity.pdbx_description
1 polymer ?
#
loop_
_entity_poly.entity_id
_entity_poly.type
_entity_poly.pdbx_seq_one_letter_code
_entity_poly.pdbx_strand_id
1 'polypeptide(L)' 'MSVLLTILESVFQEAATLSAATGLAYTGAVVTVAASSVLFRNAQRRRDARATLAILMRRGGKR' A
#
# COMPACT_ATOMS: atom_id res chain seq x y z
N MET A 1 3.18 -13.62 -35.84
CA MET A 1 2.94 -14.30 -34.54
C MET A 1 3.89 -13.84 -33.43
N SER A 2 5.07 -13.29 -33.76
CA SER A 2 6.05 -12.77 -32.78
C SER A 2 5.63 -11.47 -32.10
N VAL A 3 5.08 -10.51 -32.85
CA VAL A 3 4.73 -9.16 -32.34
C VAL A 3 3.70 -9.21 -31.19
N LEU A 4 2.68 -10.06 -31.30
CA LEU A 4 1.67 -10.21 -30.26
C LEU A 4 2.26 -10.73 -28.95
N LEU A 5 3.19 -11.69 -29.02
CA LEU A 5 3.85 -12.25 -27.84
C LEU A 5 4.76 -11.21 -27.17
N THR A 6 5.49 -10.42 -27.97
CA THR A 6 6.33 -9.33 -27.45
C THR A 6 5.50 -8.25 -26.75
N ILE A 7 4.36 -7.87 -27.32
CA ILE A 7 3.45 -6.90 -26.69
C ILE A 7 2.88 -7.46 -25.38
N LEU A 8 2.47 -8.74 -25.38
CA LEU A 8 1.90 -9.37 -24.20
C LEU A 8 2.92 -9.45 -23.06
N GLU A 9 4.17 -9.82 -23.35
CA GLU A 9 5.27 -9.86 -22.39
C GLU A 9 5.54 -8.48 -21.80
N SER A 10 5.62 -7.44 -22.66
CA SER A 10 5.83 -6.06 -22.21
C SER A 10 4.69 -5.57 -21.31
N VAL A 11 3.44 -5.81 -21.67
CA VAL A 11 2.29 -5.41 -20.86
C VAL A 11 2.28 -6.14 -19.51
N PHE A 12 2.62 -7.42 -19.47
CA PHE A 12 2.72 -8.17 -18.22
C PHE A 12 3.82 -7.61 -17.31
N GLN A 13 4.98 -7.29 -17.87
CA GLN A 13 6.10 -6.75 -17.11
C GLN A 13 5.79 -5.36 -16.55
N GLU A 14 5.19 -4.48 -17.36
CA GLU A 14 4.74 -3.16 -16.91
C GLU A 14 3.65 -3.26 -15.85
N ALA A 15 2.67 -4.16 -16.03
CA ALA A 15 1.63 -4.40 -15.05
C ALA A 15 2.18 -4.95 -13.73
N ALA A 16 3.14 -5.88 -13.78
CA ALA A 16 3.81 -6.41 -12.60
C ALA A 16 4.60 -5.32 -11.87
N THR A 17 5.32 -4.48 -12.61
CA THR A 17 6.10 -3.37 -12.06
C THR A 17 5.19 -2.35 -11.39
N LEU A 18 4.08 -1.97 -12.05
CA LEU A 18 3.10 -1.03 -11.50
C LEU A 18 2.39 -1.60 -10.27
N SER A 19 2.03 -2.88 -10.30
CA SER A 19 1.41 -3.56 -9.16
C SER A 19 2.36 -3.61 -7.96
N ALA A 20 3.63 -3.97 -8.18
CA ALA A 20 4.65 -4.00 -7.15
C ALA A 20 4.91 -2.60 -6.56
N ALA A 21 5.06 -1.59 -7.41
CA ALA A 21 5.25 -0.21 -6.98
C ALA A 21 4.06 0.30 -6.14
N THR A 22 2.82 0.01 -6.57
CA THR A 22 1.61 0.38 -5.84
C THR A 22 1.52 -0.35 -4.50
N GLY A 23 1.82 -1.64 -4.46
CA GLY A 23 1.84 -2.44 -3.24
C GLY A 23 2.88 -1.96 -2.24
N LEU A 24 4.08 -1.61 -2.71
CA LEU A 24 5.15 -1.03 -1.88
C LEU A 24 4.76 0.34 -1.33
N ALA A 25 4.19 1.22 -2.16
CA ALA A 25 3.73 2.53 -1.72
C ALA A 25 2.64 2.42 -0.65
N TYR A 26 1.67 1.53 -0.83
CA TYR A 26 0.62 1.28 0.16
C TYR A 26 1.19 0.72 1.47
N THR A 27 2.04 -0.32 1.38
CA THR A 27 2.67 -0.93 2.56
C THR A 27 3.53 0.08 3.30
N GLY A 28 4.32 0.89 2.58
CA GLY A 28 5.13 1.95 3.16
C GLY A 28 4.31 3.01 3.89
N ALA A 29 3.18 3.43 3.32
CA ALA A 29 2.25 4.34 3.99
C ALA A 29 1.67 3.72 5.27
N VAL A 30 1.22 2.47 5.21
CA VAL A 30 0.69 1.75 6.39
C VAL A 30 1.73 1.62 7.49
N VAL A 31 2.96 1.22 7.15
CA VAL A 31 4.09 1.10 8.11
C VAL A 31 4.41 2.47 8.73
N THR A 32 4.42 3.54 7.93
CA THR A 32 4.68 4.90 8.42
C THR A 32 3.61 5.35 9.41
N VAL A 33 2.33 5.11 9.10
CA VAL A 33 1.21 5.41 10.01
C VAL A 33 1.27 4.54 11.27
N ALA A 34 1.62 3.26 11.13
CA ALA A 34 1.78 2.34 12.25
C ALA A 34 2.91 2.80 13.19
N ALA A 35 4.08 3.11 12.63
CA ALA A 35 5.22 3.64 13.36
C ALA A 35 4.87 4.95 14.06
N SER A 36 4.18 5.86 13.37
CA SER A 36 3.66 7.10 13.96
C SER A 36 2.75 6.84 15.16
N SER A 37 1.87 5.84 15.08
CA SER A 37 0.95 5.50 16.17
C SER A 37 1.64 5.03 17.47
N VAL A 38 2.89 4.57 17.36
CA VAL A 38 3.69 4.09 18.50
C VAL A 38 4.72 5.15 18.94
N LEU A 39 5.41 5.79 17.98
CA LEU A 39 6.55 6.66 18.25
C LEU A 39 6.16 8.07 18.72
N PHE A 40 4.94 8.57 18.42
CA PHE A 40 4.56 9.91 18.88
C PHE A 40 4.46 9.97 20.40
N ARG A 41 5.17 10.91 21.02
CA ARG A 41 5.23 11.10 22.49
C ARG A 41 3.90 11.59 23.10
N ASN A 42 3.01 12.17 22.29
CA ASN A 42 1.73 12.70 22.72
C ASN A 42 0.60 11.65 22.55
N ALA A 43 -0.09 11.33 23.66
CA ALA A 43 -1.16 10.32 23.69
C ALA A 43 -2.34 10.64 22.77
N GLN A 44 -2.64 11.93 22.56
CA GLN A 44 -3.71 12.37 21.64
C GLN A 44 -3.36 12.01 20.18
N ARG A 45 -2.11 12.27 19.75
CA ARG A 45 -1.63 11.94 18.39
C ARG A 45 -1.57 10.42 18.14
N ARG A 46 -1.33 9.60 19.17
CA ARG A 46 -1.41 8.14 19.05
C ARG A 46 -2.84 7.66 18.78
N ARG A 47 -3.85 8.29 19.39
CA ARG A 47 -5.27 7.97 19.14
C ARG A 47 -5.70 8.31 17.72
N ASP A 48 -5.33 9.49 17.23
CA ASP A 48 -5.67 9.89 15.86
C ASP A 48 -5.00 8.97 14.83
N ALA A 49 -3.72 8.65 15.01
CA ALA A 49 -3.03 7.70 14.13
C ALA A 49 -3.64 6.29 14.15
N ARG A 50 -4.10 5.80 15.32
CA ARG A 50 -4.82 4.52 15.42
C ARG A 50 -6.18 4.56 14.71
N ALA A 51 -6.90 5.68 14.79
CA ALA A 51 -8.18 5.85 14.08
C ALA A 51 -7.98 5.83 12.56
N THR A 52 -6.96 6.53 12.06
CA THR A 52 -6.58 6.49 10.64
C THR A 52 -6.17 5.09 10.20
N LEU A 53 -5.36 4.39 11.00
CA LEU A 53 -4.94 3.03 10.71
C LEU A 53 -6.11 2.05 10.71
N ALA A 54 -7.05 2.18 11.65
CA ALA A 54 -8.27 1.39 11.68
C ALA A 54 -9.13 1.62 10.42
N ILE A 55 -9.24 2.85 9.91
CA ILE A 55 -9.96 3.15 8.67
C ILE A 55 -9.24 2.52 7.46
N LEU A 56 -7.91 2.65 7.39
CA LEU A 56 -7.10 2.06 6.31
C LEU A 56 -7.21 0.53 6.29
N MET A 57 -7.18 -0.13 7.45
CA MET A 57 -7.29 -1.59 7.54
C MET A 57 -8.72 -2.10 7.39
N ARG A 58 -9.74 -1.37 7.87
CA ARG A 58 -11.15 -1.76 7.73
C ARG A 58 -11.62 -1.73 6.29
N ARG A 59 -10.99 -0.92 5.43
CA ARG A 59 -11.25 -0.93 3.97
C ARG A 59 -10.71 -2.17 3.26
N GLY A 60 -9.72 -2.86 3.85
CA GLY A 60 -9.19 -4.13 3.35
C GLY A 60 -9.97 -5.37 3.80
N GLY A 61 -10.79 -5.26 4.86
CA GLY A 61 -11.54 -6.38 5.46
C GLY A 61 -12.94 -6.63 4.89
N LYS A 62 -13.30 -6.01 3.76
CA LYS A 62 -14.58 -6.25 3.08
C LYS A 62 -14.33 -7.05 1.81
N ARG A 63 -13.94 -8.31 1.99
CA ARG A 63 -14.13 -9.40 1.04
C ARG A 63 -14.77 -10.54 1.78
#